data_AF-A0A916GT56-F1
#
_entry.id   AF-A0A916GT56-F1
#
_cell.length_a   1.000
_cell.length_b   1.000
_cell.length_c   1.000
_cell.angle_alpha   90.00
_cell.angle_beta   90.00
_cell.angle_gamma   90.00
#
_symmetry.space_group_name_H-M   'P 1'
#
loop_
_entity.id
_entity.type
_entity.pdbx_description
1 polymer ?
#
loop_
_entity_poly.entity_id
_entity_poly.type
_entity_poly.pdbx_seq_one_letter_code
_entity_poly.pdbx_strand_id
1 'polypeptide(L)'
;DFLQGAAYAEEGRSLVCVPSTATVRGEVLSRIRAQFVPGAVVTGPRHQVDVVVTEHGAAELAGRSVEERAEALLAVADPRFRDALRDEWRELRKRGAR
;
A
#
# COMPACT_ATOMS: atom_id res chain seq x y z
N ASP A 1 -11.22 13.40 -3.76
CA ASP A 1 -12.07 14.24 -2.90
C ASP A 1 -11.95 13.86 -1.44
N PHE A 2 -12.47 12.72 -0.99
CA PHE A 2 -12.42 12.34 0.44
C PHE A 2 -11.02 12.18 1.03
N LEU A 3 -10.06 11.63 0.29
CA LEU A 3 -8.67 11.51 0.75
C LEU A 3 -8.07 12.89 1.09
N GLN A 4 -8.33 13.89 0.23
CA GLN A 4 -7.87 15.26 0.44
C GLN A 4 -8.70 16.00 1.49
N GLY A 5 -10.03 15.83 1.47
CA GLY A 5 -10.93 16.44 2.44
C GLY A 5 -10.58 16.08 3.88
N ALA A 6 -10.21 14.82 4.12
CA ALA A 6 -9.75 14.37 5.42
C ALA A 6 -8.51 15.13 5.93
N ALA A 7 -7.58 15.51 5.04
CA ALA A 7 -6.37 16.23 5.43
C ALA A 7 -6.63 17.68 5.90
N TYR A 8 -7.81 18.24 5.60
CA TYR A 8 -8.20 19.60 6.02
C TYR A 8 -9.06 19.62 7.28
N ALA A 9 -9.53 18.48 7.77
CA ALA A 9 -10.28 18.39 9.02
C ALA A 9 -9.31 18.26 10.20
N GLU A 10 -9.61 18.95 11.30
CA GLU A 10 -8.74 19.05 12.50
C GLU A 10 -8.29 17.67 13.03
N GLU A 11 -9.18 16.68 12.99
CA GLU A 11 -8.91 15.29 13.38
C GLU A 11 -9.24 14.30 12.23
N GLY A 12 -9.21 14.77 10.98
CA GLY A 12 -9.58 13.95 9.83
C GLY A 12 -8.54 12.87 9.52
N ARG A 13 -9.03 11.66 9.21
CA ARG A 13 -8.19 10.51 8.80
C ARG A 13 -8.70 9.92 7.50
N SER A 14 -7.79 9.58 6.59
CA SER A 14 -8.14 8.92 5.32
C SER A 14 -7.83 7.43 5.37
N LEU A 15 -8.89 6.60 5.36
CA LEU A 15 -8.78 5.15 5.49
C LEU A 15 -9.06 4.49 4.13
N VAL A 16 -8.08 3.76 3.61
CA VAL A 16 -8.24 2.91 2.42
C VAL A 16 -8.37 1.46 2.88
N CYS A 17 -9.60 0.97 2.95
CA CYS A 17 -9.90 -0.39 3.39
C CYS A 17 -10.06 -1.33 2.20
N VAL A 18 -9.20 -2.33 2.08
CA VAL A 18 -9.24 -3.33 1.01
C VAL A 18 -8.90 -4.72 1.55
N PRO A 19 -9.48 -5.80 0.97
CA PRO A 19 -8.94 -7.14 1.21
C PRO A 19 -7.47 -7.19 0.77
N SER A 20 -6.63 -7.94 1.49
CA SER A 20 -5.21 -8.07 1.16
C SER A 20 -4.96 -8.78 -0.17
N THR A 21 -5.95 -9.57 -0.63
CA THR A 21 -5.91 -10.33 -1.89
C THR A 21 -7.11 -10.05 -2.81
N ALA A 22 -7.00 -10.50 -4.06
CA ALA A 22 -8.09 -10.57 -5.01
C ALA A 22 -7.98 -11.84 -5.84
N THR A 23 -9.10 -12.47 -6.17
CA THR A 23 -9.13 -13.57 -7.13
C THR A 23 -9.42 -13.02 -8.52
N VAL A 24 -8.48 -13.18 -9.45
CA VAL A 24 -8.59 -12.73 -10.84
C VAL A 24 -8.37 -13.94 -11.74
N ARG A 25 -9.37 -14.29 -12.56
CA ARG A 25 -9.30 -15.45 -13.47
C ARG A 25 -8.93 -16.77 -12.77
N GLY A 26 -9.39 -16.96 -11.53
CA GLY A 26 -9.10 -18.14 -10.71
C GLY A 26 -7.78 -18.09 -9.94
N GLU A 27 -6.94 -17.08 -10.18
CA GLU A 27 -5.67 -16.91 -9.46
C GLU A 27 -5.83 -15.93 -8.30
N VAL A 28 -5.27 -16.28 -7.15
CA VAL A 28 -5.20 -15.39 -5.98
C VAL A 28 -3.98 -14.48 -6.13
N LEU A 29 -4.22 -13.18 -6.14
CA LEU A 29 -3.21 -12.15 -6.30
C LEU A 29 -3.20 -11.21 -5.09
N SER A 30 -2.01 -10.74 -4.68
CA SER A 30 -1.90 -9.67 -3.68
C SER A 30 -2.40 -8.33 -4.23
N ARG A 31 -3.16 -7.59 -3.42
CA ARG A 31 -3.49 -6.18 -3.68
C ARG A 31 -2.38 -5.23 -3.26
N ILE A 32 -1.53 -5.65 -2.32
CA ILE A 32 -0.30 -4.93 -1.97
C ILE A 32 0.80 -5.38 -2.91
N ARG A 33 1.41 -4.43 -3.62
CA ARG A 33 2.42 -4.66 -4.67
C ARG A 33 3.62 -3.77 -4.42
N ALA A 34 4.82 -4.26 -4.72
CA ALA A 34 6.03 -3.44 -4.68
C ALA A 34 6.03 -2.37 -5.78
N GLN A 35 5.40 -2.66 -6.93
CA GLN A 35 5.21 -1.73 -8.03
C GLN A 35 3.86 -1.96 -8.72
N PHE A 36 3.22 -0.90 -9.20
CA PHE A 36 2.00 -1.02 -10.01
C PHE A 36 2.29 -1.69 -11.36
N VAL A 37 1.28 -2.40 -11.87
CA VAL A 37 1.34 -2.93 -13.23
C VAL A 37 1.44 -1.80 -14.26
N PRO A 38 2.15 -2.03 -15.39
CA PRO A 38 2.22 -1.03 -16.45
C PRO A 38 0.83 -0.57 -16.90
N GLY A 39 0.64 0.74 -17.03
CA GLY A 39 -0.63 1.35 -17.42
C GLY A 39 -1.68 1.46 -16.30
N ALA A 40 -1.34 1.10 -15.05
CA ALA A 40 -2.24 1.34 -13.92
C ALA A 40 -2.54 2.84 -13.75
N VAL A 41 -3.81 3.18 -13.61
CA VAL A 41 -4.26 4.54 -13.30
C VAL A 41 -4.22 4.73 -11.79
N VAL A 42 -3.40 5.67 -11.33
CA VAL A 42 -3.30 6.01 -9.89
C VAL A 42 -4.39 7.02 -9.54
N THR A 43 -5.33 6.61 -8.70
CA THR A 43 -6.44 7.45 -8.24
C THR A 43 -6.19 8.11 -6.88
N GLY A 44 -5.35 7.51 -6.04
CA GLY A 44 -4.91 8.04 -4.76
C GLY A 44 -3.38 8.20 -4.75
N PRO A 45 -2.84 9.40 -5.00
CA PRO A 45 -1.40 9.61 -5.00
C PRO A 45 -0.82 9.45 -3.59
N ARG A 46 0.46 9.04 -3.52
CA ARG A 46 1.12 8.62 -2.27
C ARG A 46 1.00 9.59 -1.09
N HIS A 47 0.94 10.89 -1.36
CA HIS A 47 0.89 11.94 -0.34
C HIS A 47 -0.50 12.16 0.27
N GLN A 48 -1.56 11.59 -0.32
CA GLN A 48 -2.95 11.75 0.16
C GLN A 48 -3.44 10.55 0.99
N VAL A 49 -2.67 9.45 0.98
CA VAL A 49 -3.03 8.23 1.71
C VAL A 49 -2.44 8.30 3.11
N ASP A 50 -3.33 8.26 4.10
CA ASP A 50 -3.01 8.26 5.52
C ASP A 50 -2.90 6.83 6.06
N VAL A 51 -3.95 6.00 5.93
CA VAL A 51 -3.93 4.61 6.41
C VAL A 51 -4.43 3.64 5.34
N VAL A 52 -3.78 2.47 5.25
CA VAL A 52 -4.27 1.32 4.49
C VAL A 52 -4.64 0.21 5.45
N VAL A 53 -5.85 -0.34 5.32
CA VAL A 53 -6.39 -1.38 6.22
C VAL A 53 -6.70 -2.64 5.41
N THR A 54 -6.26 -3.78 5.94
CA THR A 54 -6.59 -5.13 5.45
C THR A 54 -7.08 -6.01 6.60
N GLU A 55 -7.48 -7.25 6.30
CA GLU A 55 -7.78 -8.28 7.31
C GLU A 55 -6.59 -8.66 8.20
N HIS A 56 -5.38 -8.19 7.87
CA HIS A 56 -4.16 -8.44 8.65
C HIS A 56 -3.72 -7.24 9.52
N GLY A 57 -4.44 -6.11 9.48
CA GLY A 57 -4.17 -4.95 10.32
C GLY A 57 -4.25 -3.61 9.56
N ALA A 58 -3.70 -2.58 10.19
CA ALA A 58 -3.66 -1.22 9.64
C ALA A 58 -2.21 -0.74 9.47
N ALA A 59 -1.90 -0.27 8.28
CA ALA A 59 -0.64 0.38 7.93
C ALA A 59 -0.84 1.89 7.94
N GLU A 60 -0.33 2.52 8.99
CA GLU A 60 -0.17 3.97 9.12
C GLU A 60 0.91 4.44 8.13
N LEU A 61 0.63 5.44 7.29
CA LEU A 61 1.53 5.86 6.22
C LEU A 61 1.82 7.38 6.21
N ALA A 62 0.95 8.18 6.83
CA ALA A 62 1.17 9.62 6.97
C ALA A 62 2.51 9.92 7.66
N GLY A 63 3.28 10.85 7.10
CA GLY A 63 4.59 11.25 7.64
C GLY A 63 5.73 10.23 7.51
N ARG A 64 5.47 9.02 6.99
CA ARG A 64 6.48 7.97 6.85
C ARG A 64 7.30 8.10 5.58
N SER A 65 8.59 7.77 5.68
CA SER A 65 9.50 7.61 4.55
C SER A 65 9.08 6.44 3.65
N VAL A 66 9.64 6.35 2.44
CA VAL A 66 9.30 5.26 1.51
C VAL A 66 9.65 3.89 2.10
N GLU A 67 10.78 3.76 2.81
CA GLU A 67 11.19 2.51 3.47
C GLU A 67 10.20 2.10 4.57
N GLU A 68 9.82 3.04 5.43
CA GLU A 68 8.86 2.78 6.52
C GLU A 68 7.47 2.44 5.96
N ARG A 69 7.07 3.06 4.85
CA ARG A 69 5.81 2.73 4.16
C ARG A 69 5.86 1.33 3.55
N ALA A 70 6.98 0.93 2.96
CA ALA A 70 7.15 -0.41 2.42
C ALA A 70 7.02 -1.47 3.52
N GLU A 71 7.72 -1.30 4.64
CA GLU A 71 7.62 -2.22 5.79
C GLU A 71 6.22 -2.25 6.41
N ALA A 72 5.56 -1.09 6.52
CA ALA A 72 4.19 -1.01 7.02
C ALA A 72 3.19 -1.75 6.12
N LEU A 73 3.29 -1.56 4.80
CA LEU A 73 2.44 -2.23 3.83
C LEU A 73 2.71 -3.74 3.78
N LEU A 74 3.97 -4.17 3.89
CA LEU A 74 4.33 -5.58 4.01
C LEU A 74 3.70 -6.24 5.24
N ALA A 75 3.64 -5.52 6.38
CA ALA A 75 3.06 -6.03 7.61
C ALA A 75 1.55 -6.30 7.52
N VAL A 76 0.84 -5.61 6.62
CA VAL A 76 -0.61 -5.80 6.40
C VAL A 76 -0.92 -6.56 5.10
N ALA A 77 0.09 -7.06 4.39
CA ALA A 77 -0.12 -7.96 3.25
C ALA A 77 -0.50 -9.37 3.71
N ASP A 78 -1.11 -10.15 2.82
CA ASP A 78 -1.38 -11.57 3.05
C ASP A 78 -0.06 -12.31 3.32
N PRO A 79 0.03 -13.13 4.39
CA PRO A 79 1.25 -13.84 4.77
C PRO A 79 1.91 -14.62 3.62
N ARG A 80 1.12 -15.16 2.68
CA ARG A 80 1.62 -15.93 1.53
C ARG A 80 2.50 -15.11 0.58
N PHE A 81 2.33 -13.79 0.54
CA PHE A 81 3.04 -12.91 -0.40
C PHE A 81 4.10 -12.04 0.26
N ARG A 82 4.24 -12.04 1.60
CA ARG A 82 5.13 -11.11 2.32
C ARG A 82 6.60 -11.26 1.94
N ASP A 83 7.08 -12.50 1.84
CA ASP A 83 8.49 -12.76 1.52
C ASP A 83 8.81 -12.34 0.07
N ALA A 84 7.95 -12.71 -0.88
CA ALA A 84 8.08 -12.29 -2.27
C ALA A 84 8.06 -10.75 -2.42
N LEU A 85 7.12 -10.07 -1.77
CA LEU A 85 7.03 -8.61 -1.79
C LEU A 85 8.26 -7.94 -1.14
N ARG A 86 8.83 -8.54 -0.10
CA ARG A 86 10.05 -8.05 0.56
C ARG A 86 11.25 -8.14 -0.38
N ASP A 87 11.36 -9.22 -1.13
CA ASP A 87 12.44 -9.37 -2.11
C ASP A 87 12.24 -8.46 -3.33
N GLU A 88 11.02 -8.32 -3.84
CA GLU A 88 10.69 -7.33 -4.87
C GLU A 88 11.07 -5.90 -4.42
N TRP A 89 10.73 -5.52 -3.18
CA TRP A 89 11.10 -4.22 -2.61
C TRP A 89 12.61 -4.02 -2.55
N ARG A 90 13.36 -5.03 -2.08
CA ARG A 90 14.83 -4.97 -2.03
C ARG A 90 15.44 -4.73 -3.40
N GLU A 91 14.91 -5.40 -4.43
CA GLU A 91 15.36 -5.21 -5.81
C GLU A 91 15.03 -3.82 -6.36
N LEU A 92 13.83 -3.29 -6.09
CA LEU A 92 13.47 -1.92 -6.47
C LEU A 92 14.36 -0.88 -5.78
N ARG A 93 14.68 -1.10 -4.50
CA ARG A 93 15.56 -0.22 -3.73
C ARG A 93 16.96 -0.14 -4.33
N LYS A 94 17.53 -1.27 -4.76
CA LYS A 94 18.83 -1.31 -5.46
C LYS A 94 18.82 -0.54 -6.77
N ARG A 95 17.68 -0.48 -7.45
CA ARG A 95 17.48 0.25 -8.71
C ARG A 95 17.24 1.75 -8.51
N GLY A 96 17.28 2.24 -7.28
CA GLY A 96 17.15 3.66 -6.97
C GLY A 96 15.72 4.18 -6.97
N ALA A 97 14.74 3.32 -6.67
CA ALA A 97 13.39 3.78 -6.38
C ALA A 97 13.42 4.80 -5.22
N ARG A 98 13.01 6.05 -5.48
CA ARG A 98 12.90 7.16 -4.51
C ARG A 98 11.44 7.59 -4.34
#